data_AF-A0AAD9WVL0-F1
#
_entry.id   AF-A0AAD9WVL0-F1
#
_cell.length_a   1.000
_cell.length_b   1.000
_cell.length_c   1.000
_cell.angle_alpha   90.00
_cell.angle_beta   90.00
_cell.angle_gamma   90.00
#
_symmetry.space_group_name_H-M   'P 1'
#
loop_
_entity.id
_entity.type
_entity.pdbx_description
1 polymer ?
#
loop_
_entity_poly.entity_id
_entity_poly.type
_entity_poly.pdbx_seq_one_letter_code
_entity_poly.pdbx_strand_id
1 'polypeptide(L)'
;MSPFIDPTRASAKKLQQDKSKYDQFKKKAKATRRNVGTEEFVDKSFFMELEDPTKWLSTDHVDAYMSYLAKRRESDPDNYRHSLVLISSEFYTKLNLAWKKILETDNEAESSFDALAFQCPQEIEYGFGNRPGWGQPWWLYTQLCVHCCVEEPDGHWILCKVDLLDHHITIFDPTGAKIKSIQVERFR
;
A
#
# COMPACT_ATOMS: atom_id res chain seq x y z
N MET A 1 1.92 23.45 -11.68
CA MET A 1 2.42 22.99 -10.36
C MET A 1 1.86 21.60 -10.11
N SER A 2 2.70 20.62 -9.72
CA SER A 2 2.23 19.28 -9.35
C SER A 2 1.22 19.39 -8.20
N PRO A 3 0.07 18.71 -8.22
CA PRO A 3 -0.87 18.71 -7.11
C PRO A 3 -0.34 17.93 -5.88
N PHE A 4 0.78 17.22 -6.03
CA PHE A 4 1.36 16.34 -5.01
C PHE A 4 2.50 17.00 -4.22
N ILE A 5 2.33 18.27 -3.83
CA ILE A 5 3.33 19.02 -3.06
C ILE A 5 3.45 18.43 -1.65
N ASP A 6 4.69 18.32 -1.16
CA ASP A 6 4.97 17.96 0.23
C ASP A 6 4.31 18.95 1.20
N PRO A 7 3.33 18.52 2.02
CA PRO A 7 2.69 19.41 2.98
C PRO A 7 3.69 19.93 4.02
N THR A 8 4.78 19.22 4.31
CA THR A 8 5.83 19.69 5.23
C THR A 8 6.67 20.83 4.67
N ARG A 9 6.68 21.00 3.34
CA ARG A 9 7.36 22.10 2.64
C ARG A 9 6.41 23.26 2.32
N ALA A 10 5.13 23.14 2.65
CA ALA A 10 4.16 24.20 2.41
C ALA A 10 4.42 25.40 3.32
N SER A 11 4.28 26.61 2.77
CA SER A 11 4.35 27.83 3.59
C SER A 11 3.25 27.86 4.66
N ALA A 12 3.49 28.55 5.78
CA ALA A 12 2.49 28.72 6.84
C ALA A 12 1.16 29.30 6.32
N LYS A 13 1.23 30.23 5.35
CA LYS A 13 0.05 30.81 4.69
C LYS A 13 -0.75 29.75 3.94
N LYS A 14 -0.08 28.84 3.24
CA LYS A 14 -0.72 27.73 2.50
C LYS A 14 -1.39 26.74 3.45
N LEU A 15 -0.69 26.36 4.52
CA LEU A 15 -1.25 25.50 5.58
C LEU A 15 -2.51 26.10 6.21
N GLN A 16 -2.49 27.40 6.53
CA GLN A 16 -3.65 28.09 7.09
C GLN A 16 -4.85 28.14 6.11
N GLN A 17 -4.58 28.37 4.82
CA GLN A 17 -5.60 28.34 3.78
C GLN A 17 -6.21 26.95 3.63
N ASP A 18 -5.39 25.90 3.63
CA ASP A 18 -5.86 24.52 3.47
C ASP A 18 -6.65 24.06 4.72
N LYS A 19 -6.22 24.45 5.93
CA LYS A 19 -7.00 24.28 7.17
C LYS A 19 -8.38 24.93 7.08
N SER A 20 -8.43 26.18 6.62
CA SER A 20 -9.69 26.91 6.48
C SER A 20 -10.64 26.26 5.46
N LYS A 21 -10.10 25.75 4.34
CA LYS A 21 -10.89 25.00 3.34
C LYS A 21 -11.43 23.70 3.93
N TYR A 22 -10.61 23.00 4.70
CA TYR A 22 -11.01 21.76 5.36
C TYR A 22 -12.10 22.02 6.39
N ASP A 23 -11.97 23.03 7.26
CA ASP A 23 -13.00 23.42 8.23
C ASP A 23 -14.33 23.80 7.55
N GLN A 24 -14.29 24.49 6.41
CA GLN A 24 -15.48 24.78 5.62
C GLN A 24 -16.10 23.51 5.03
N PHE A 25 -15.28 22.57 4.54
CA PHE A 25 -15.75 21.27 4.07
C PHE A 25 -16.46 20.50 5.20
N LYS A 26 -15.94 20.53 6.43
CA LYS A 26 -16.57 19.90 7.61
C LYS A 26 -17.96 20.46 7.91
N LYS A 27 -18.21 21.74 7.62
CA LYS A 27 -19.51 22.40 7.88
C LYS A 27 -20.57 22.13 6.81
N LYS A 28 -20.19 21.61 5.64
CA LYS A 28 -21.16 21.32 4.58
C LYS A 28 -22.09 20.16 4.98
N ALA A 29 -23.40 20.41 4.86
CA ALA A 29 -24.45 19.43 5.12
C ALA A 29 -24.62 18.43 3.96
N LYS A 30 -24.36 18.86 2.73
CA LYS A 30 -24.47 17.99 1.55
C LYS A 30 -23.32 16.97 1.54
N ALA A 31 -23.68 15.68 1.47
CA ALA A 31 -22.74 14.60 1.20
C ALA A 31 -22.00 14.90 -0.10
N THR A 32 -20.73 15.28 0.02
CA THR A 32 -19.88 15.60 -1.12
C THR A 32 -18.77 14.56 -1.14
N ARG A 33 -18.89 13.63 -2.08
CA ARG A 33 -17.86 12.63 -2.36
C ARG A 33 -16.61 13.32 -2.92
N ARG A 34 -15.42 12.87 -2.51
CA ARG A 34 -14.12 13.44 -2.89
C ARG A 34 -13.22 12.35 -3.47
N ASN A 35 -12.57 12.63 -4.58
CA ASN A 35 -11.47 11.78 -5.04
C ASN A 35 -10.22 12.13 -4.21
N VAL A 36 -9.62 11.12 -3.58
CA VAL A 36 -8.42 11.25 -2.72
C VAL A 36 -7.17 10.66 -3.37
N GLY A 37 -7.19 10.52 -4.69
CA GLY A 37 -6.10 9.92 -5.46
C GLY A 37 -6.26 8.42 -5.67
N THR A 38 -7.34 7.79 -5.23
CA THR A 38 -7.74 6.42 -5.64
C THR A 38 -8.70 6.47 -6.84
N GLU A 39 -9.07 5.32 -7.37
CA GLU A 39 -10.10 5.22 -8.42
C GLU A 39 -11.48 5.57 -7.87
N GLU A 40 -11.70 5.35 -6.58
CA GLU A 40 -12.95 5.60 -5.91
C GLU A 40 -13.04 7.00 -5.29
N PHE A 41 -14.28 7.44 -5.06
CA PHE A 41 -14.54 8.66 -4.30
C PHE A 41 -14.93 8.30 -2.86
N VAL A 42 -14.33 8.96 -1.89
CA VAL A 42 -14.62 8.78 -0.48
C VAL A 42 -15.62 9.80 0.04
N ASP A 43 -16.38 9.40 1.05
CA ASP A 43 -17.33 10.26 1.74
C ASP A 43 -16.67 11.15 2.80
N LYS A 44 -17.48 12.02 3.40
CA LYS A 44 -17.03 12.89 4.49
C LYS A 44 -16.57 12.09 5.73
N SER A 45 -17.15 10.91 5.98
CA SER A 45 -16.80 10.03 7.10
C SER A 45 -15.33 9.65 7.10
N PHE A 46 -14.76 9.31 5.94
CA PHE A 46 -13.33 9.06 5.74
C PHE A 46 -12.45 10.12 6.41
N PHE A 47 -12.73 11.40 6.16
CA PHE A 47 -11.93 12.48 6.74
C PHE A 47 -12.17 12.66 8.25
N MET A 48 -13.39 12.42 8.73
CA MET A 48 -13.71 12.52 10.14
C MET A 48 -13.08 11.38 10.95
N GLU A 49 -12.93 10.21 10.35
CA GLU A 49 -12.29 9.06 10.97
C GLU A 49 -10.79 9.31 11.19
N LEU A 50 -10.12 10.02 10.27
CA LEU A 50 -8.73 10.46 10.44
C LEU A 50 -8.49 11.45 11.59
N GLU A 51 -9.54 12.15 12.06
CA GLU A 51 -9.42 13.07 13.20
C GLU A 51 -9.53 12.36 14.56
N ASP A 52 -10.08 11.15 14.58
CA ASP A 52 -10.28 10.40 15.81
C ASP A 52 -9.08 9.50 16.08
N PRO A 53 -8.21 9.82 17.07
CA PRO A 53 -7.03 9.03 17.34
C PRO A 53 -7.36 7.62 17.89
N THR A 54 -8.62 7.34 18.23
CA THR A 54 -9.07 6.03 18.71
C THR A 54 -9.54 5.12 17.57
N LYS A 55 -9.70 5.66 16.36
CA LYS A 55 -10.13 4.89 15.19
C LYS A 55 -8.94 4.31 14.42
N TRP A 56 -9.09 3.06 14.04
CA TRP A 56 -8.16 2.38 13.15
C TRP A 56 -8.26 2.93 11.72
N LEU A 57 -7.12 3.02 11.05
CA LEU A 57 -7.08 3.34 9.63
C LEU A 57 -7.62 2.15 8.83
N SER A 58 -8.68 2.38 8.05
CA SER A 58 -9.17 1.39 7.08
C SER A 58 -8.26 1.28 5.85
N THR A 59 -8.48 0.24 5.05
CA THR A 59 -7.80 0.01 3.76
C THR A 59 -7.87 1.24 2.86
N ASP A 60 -9.03 1.89 2.75
CA ASP A 60 -9.20 3.10 1.94
C ASP A 60 -8.25 4.23 2.38
N HIS A 61 -8.04 4.40 3.69
CA HIS A 61 -7.17 5.46 4.21
C HIS A 61 -5.71 5.20 3.82
N VAL A 62 -5.25 3.96 3.98
CA VAL A 62 -3.88 3.58 3.67
C VAL A 62 -3.63 3.58 2.16
N ASP A 63 -4.54 2.99 1.37
CA ASP A 63 -4.42 2.97 -0.10
C ASP A 63 -4.46 4.38 -0.70
N ALA A 64 -5.30 5.28 -0.18
CA ALA A 64 -5.31 6.68 -0.61
C ALA A 64 -3.98 7.38 -0.33
N TYR A 65 -3.40 7.18 0.85
CA TYR A 65 -2.11 7.76 1.20
C TYR A 65 -0.97 7.19 0.34
N MET A 66 -0.96 5.87 0.12
CA MET A 66 0.05 5.21 -0.70
C MET A 66 -0.04 5.61 -2.17
N SER A 67 -1.24 5.72 -2.72
CA SER A 67 -1.46 6.24 -4.07
C SER A 67 -0.98 7.69 -4.20
N TYR A 68 -1.26 8.54 -3.20
CA TYR A 68 -0.72 9.91 -3.15
C TYR A 68 0.81 9.92 -3.14
N LEU A 69 1.46 9.08 -2.33
CA LEU A 69 2.92 8.99 -2.27
C LEU A 69 3.51 8.49 -3.60
N ALA A 70 2.87 7.52 -4.25
CA ALA A 70 3.32 6.97 -5.52
C ALA A 70 3.26 8.04 -6.62
N LYS A 71 2.12 8.73 -6.75
CA LYS A 71 1.93 9.83 -7.71
C LYS A 71 2.86 11.01 -7.44
N ARG A 72 3.14 11.30 -6.16
CA ARG A 72 4.11 12.31 -5.78
C ARG A 72 5.50 11.98 -6.32
N ARG A 73 5.97 10.73 -6.11
CA ARG A 73 7.27 10.27 -6.59
C ARG A 73 7.39 10.37 -8.10
N GLU A 74 6.38 9.89 -8.82
CA GLU A 74 6.36 9.97 -10.30
C GLU A 74 6.33 11.41 -10.82
N SER A 75 5.78 12.36 -10.04
CA SER A 75 5.71 13.77 -10.44
C SER A 75 6.98 14.59 -10.16
N ASP A 76 7.96 14.04 -9.43
CA ASP A 76 9.21 14.70 -9.06
C ASP A 76 10.41 13.75 -9.18
N PRO A 77 10.73 13.30 -10.41
CA PRO A 77 11.74 12.27 -10.68
C PRO A 77 13.15 12.63 -10.20
N ASP A 78 13.49 13.92 -10.16
CA ASP A 78 14.82 14.40 -9.76
C ASP A 78 15.08 14.19 -8.26
N ASN A 79 14.03 14.19 -7.44
CA ASN A 79 14.12 14.00 -5.98
C ASN A 79 13.87 12.56 -5.53
N TYR A 80 13.31 11.71 -6.39
CA TYR A 80 12.96 10.33 -6.05
C TYR A 80 13.57 9.36 -7.05
N ARG A 81 14.63 8.64 -6.63
CA ARG A 81 15.15 7.50 -7.40
C ARG A 81 13.99 6.53 -7.71
N HIS A 82 13.78 6.25 -9.00
CA HIS A 82 12.80 5.31 -9.54
C HIS A 82 13.12 3.84 -9.23
N SER A 83 13.70 3.57 -8.06
CA SER A 83 14.07 2.22 -7.64
C SER A 83 12.96 1.53 -6.84
N LEU A 84 11.93 2.25 -6.42
CA LEU A 84 10.88 1.76 -5.51
C LEU A 84 9.47 2.01 -6.08
N VAL A 85 8.65 0.96 -6.13
CA VAL A 85 7.22 1.05 -6.42
C VAL A 85 6.39 0.77 -5.15
N LEU A 86 5.29 1.50 -4.99
CA LEU A 86 4.29 1.24 -3.94
C LEU A 86 3.19 0.36 -4.52
N ILE A 87 2.89 -0.74 -3.83
CA ILE A 87 1.88 -1.73 -4.24
C ILE A 87 0.67 -1.60 -3.31
N SER A 88 -0.55 -1.73 -3.84
CA SER A 88 -1.79 -1.67 -3.06
C SER A 88 -1.91 -2.81 -2.06
N SER A 89 -2.71 -2.62 -1.01
CA SER A 89 -2.97 -3.69 -0.01
C SER A 89 -3.66 -4.90 -0.61
N GLU A 90 -4.42 -4.71 -1.69
CA GLU A 90 -5.10 -5.79 -2.41
C GLU A 90 -4.13 -6.89 -2.88
N PHE A 91 -2.89 -6.50 -3.25
CA PHE A 91 -1.85 -7.47 -3.61
C PHE A 91 -1.57 -8.45 -2.47
N TYR A 92 -1.38 -7.93 -1.25
CA TYR A 92 -1.14 -8.78 -0.08
C TYR A 92 -2.37 -9.64 0.23
N THR A 93 -3.57 -9.08 0.18
CA THR A 93 -4.81 -9.82 0.45
C THR A 93 -4.96 -11.00 -0.51
N LYS A 94 -4.76 -10.79 -1.80
CA LYS A 94 -4.83 -11.86 -2.82
C LYS A 94 -3.73 -12.89 -2.65
N LEU A 95 -2.49 -12.46 -2.39
CA LEU A 95 -1.36 -13.36 -2.15
C LEU A 95 -1.59 -14.22 -0.91
N ASN A 96 -2.07 -13.63 0.19
CA ASN A 96 -2.36 -14.34 1.43
C ASN A 96 -3.48 -15.37 1.25
N LEU A 97 -4.53 -15.04 0.47
CA LEU A 97 -5.59 -15.99 0.13
C LEU A 97 -5.07 -17.16 -0.73
N ALA A 98 -4.21 -16.89 -1.71
CA ALA A 98 -3.57 -17.93 -2.51
C ALA A 98 -2.68 -18.83 -1.64
N TRP A 99 -1.88 -18.23 -0.76
CA TRP A 99 -1.01 -18.94 0.15
C TRP A 99 -1.77 -19.86 1.12
N LYS A 100 -2.88 -19.39 1.70
CA LYS A 100 -3.72 -20.23 2.57
C LYS A 100 -4.25 -21.47 1.86
N LYS A 101 -4.70 -21.35 0.61
CA LYS A 101 -5.17 -22.48 -0.20
C LYS A 101 -4.07 -23.51 -0.48
N ILE A 102 -2.84 -23.04 -0.72
CA ILE A 102 -1.68 -23.91 -0.89
C ILE A 102 -1.43 -24.69 0.40
N LEU A 103 -1.38 -24.00 1.55
CA LEU A 103 -1.17 -24.64 2.84
C LEU A 103 -2.25 -25.68 3.16
N GLU A 104 -3.52 -25.39 2.86
CA GLU A 104 -4.63 -26.34 3.01
C GLU A 104 -4.40 -27.59 2.13
N THR A 105 -4.02 -27.39 0.86
CA THR A 105 -3.78 -28.48 -0.08
C THR A 105 -2.57 -29.34 0.32
N ASP A 106 -1.47 -28.71 0.74
CA ASP A 106 -0.26 -29.42 1.18
C ASP A 106 -0.52 -30.25 2.45
N ASN A 107 -1.28 -29.69 3.40
CA ASN A 107 -1.69 -30.41 4.60
C ASN A 107 -2.58 -31.62 4.29
N GLU A 108 -3.46 -31.52 3.30
CA GLU A 108 -4.32 -32.62 2.85
C GLU A 108 -3.54 -33.68 2.05
N ALA A 109 -2.52 -33.26 1.30
CA ALA A 109 -1.75 -34.12 0.41
C ALA A 109 -0.53 -34.80 1.06
N GLU A 110 -0.20 -34.46 2.32
CA GLU A 110 1.09 -34.78 2.96
C GLU A 110 2.31 -34.46 2.06
N SER A 111 2.16 -33.46 1.19
CA SER A 111 3.12 -33.09 0.15
C SER A 111 3.75 -31.74 0.46
N SER A 112 5.00 -31.55 0.04
CA SER A 112 5.65 -30.25 0.12
C SER A 112 5.27 -29.36 -1.08
N PHE A 113 5.05 -28.08 -0.82
CA PHE A 113 4.89 -27.04 -1.84
C PHE A 113 5.95 -27.12 -2.93
N ASP A 114 5.52 -27.30 -4.19
CA ASP A 114 6.38 -27.18 -5.36
C ASP A 114 6.31 -25.76 -5.95
N ALA A 115 7.31 -24.95 -5.60
CA ALA A 115 7.43 -23.58 -6.09
C ALA A 115 7.59 -23.47 -7.61
N LEU A 116 8.10 -24.51 -8.29
CA LEU A 116 8.29 -24.51 -9.74
C LEU A 116 7.00 -24.85 -10.49
N ALA A 117 6.11 -25.63 -9.87
CA ALA A 117 4.79 -25.94 -10.40
C ALA A 117 3.73 -24.88 -10.03
N PHE A 118 4.04 -23.97 -9.11
CA PHE A 118 3.09 -22.95 -8.67
C PHE A 118 2.76 -21.97 -9.79
N GLN A 119 1.52 -22.05 -10.28
CA GLN A 119 0.96 -21.06 -11.18
C GLN A 119 0.36 -19.92 -10.36
N CYS A 120 1.02 -18.76 -10.39
CA CYS A 120 0.52 -17.56 -9.75
C CYS A 120 -0.88 -17.21 -10.33
N PRO A 121 -1.92 -17.05 -9.48
CA PRO A 121 -3.28 -16.77 -9.95
C PRO A 121 -3.34 -15.50 -10.80
N GLN A 122 -4.14 -15.51 -11.88
CA GLN A 122 -4.32 -14.35 -12.76
C GLN A 122 -4.84 -13.12 -12.01
N GLU A 123 -5.53 -13.29 -10.89
CA GLU A 123 -6.04 -12.19 -10.06
C GLU A 123 -4.90 -11.38 -9.41
N ILE A 124 -3.69 -11.95 -9.32
CA ILE A 124 -2.44 -11.28 -8.98
C ILE A 124 -1.78 -10.72 -10.27
N GLU A 125 -2.57 -10.34 -11.28
CA GLU A 125 -2.13 -9.73 -12.55
C GLU A 125 -1.25 -8.49 -12.37
N TYR A 126 -1.48 -7.76 -11.27
CA TYR A 126 -0.63 -6.66 -10.83
C TYR A 126 0.81 -7.14 -10.57
N GLY A 127 0.92 -8.36 -10.06
CA GLY A 127 2.14 -9.12 -9.84
C GLY A 127 2.73 -9.80 -11.08
N PHE A 128 2.19 -9.54 -12.27
CA PHE A 128 2.80 -9.98 -13.52
C PHE A 128 3.35 -8.84 -14.36
N GLY A 129 3.04 -7.59 -14.03
CA GLY A 129 3.50 -6.52 -14.92
C GLY A 129 2.66 -5.31 -15.12
N ASN A 130 1.36 -5.43 -14.89
CA ASN A 130 0.47 -4.45 -15.46
C ASN A 130 0.65 -3.10 -14.79
N ARG A 131 0.92 -2.11 -15.65
CA ARG A 131 1.14 -0.71 -15.30
C ARG A 131 -0.15 -0.18 -14.64
N PRO A 132 -0.12 0.34 -13.40
CA PRO A 132 -1.21 1.21 -12.97
C PRO A 132 -1.29 2.38 -13.97
N GLY A 133 -2.49 2.81 -14.36
CA GLY A 133 -2.69 3.80 -15.45
C GLY A 133 -1.95 5.15 -15.30
N TRP A 134 -1.28 5.37 -14.17
CA TRP A 134 -0.54 6.57 -13.79
C TRP A 134 0.94 6.32 -13.41
N GLY A 135 1.45 5.09 -13.38
CA GLY A 135 2.84 4.75 -12.98
C GLY A 135 3.64 4.06 -14.09
N GLN A 136 4.84 3.54 -13.82
CA GLN A 136 5.58 2.67 -14.75
C GLN A 136 5.29 1.19 -14.47
N PRO A 137 5.59 0.27 -15.40
CA PRO A 137 5.56 -1.16 -15.09
C PRO A 137 6.49 -1.50 -13.93
N TRP A 138 5.98 -2.26 -12.97
CA TRP A 138 6.67 -2.60 -11.73
C TRP A 138 8.01 -3.36 -11.91
N TRP A 139 8.21 -4.06 -13.04
CA TRP A 139 9.48 -4.75 -13.38
C TRP A 139 10.64 -3.78 -13.68
N LEU A 140 10.37 -2.48 -13.84
CA LEU A 140 11.41 -1.46 -13.98
C LEU A 140 11.98 -1.01 -12.63
N TYR A 141 11.36 -1.40 -11.53
CA TYR A 141 11.78 -1.04 -10.18
C TYR A 141 12.59 -2.18 -9.56
N THR A 142 13.53 -1.85 -8.69
CA THR A 142 14.39 -2.82 -8.01
C THR A 142 13.88 -3.15 -6.61
N GLN A 143 12.90 -2.40 -6.12
CA GLN A 143 12.32 -2.53 -4.79
C GLN A 143 10.80 -2.38 -4.86
N LEU A 144 10.10 -3.19 -4.07
CA LEU A 144 8.66 -3.08 -3.86
C LEU A 144 8.42 -2.66 -2.41
N CYS A 145 7.42 -1.80 -2.20
CA CYS A 145 6.88 -1.52 -0.88
C CYS A 145 5.41 -1.92 -0.86
N VAL A 146 5.08 -2.89 -0.02
CA VAL A 146 3.74 -3.47 0.13
C VAL A 146 3.26 -3.17 1.54
N HIS A 147 2.16 -2.42 1.69
CA HIS A 147 1.48 -2.32 2.98
C HIS A 147 0.49 -3.46 3.14
N CYS A 148 0.48 -4.06 4.32
CA CYS A 148 -0.30 -5.25 4.61
C CYS A 148 -1.12 -5.02 5.87
N CYS A 149 -2.42 -5.31 5.81
CA CYS A 149 -3.22 -5.51 7.00
C CYS A 149 -3.11 -6.98 7.40
N VAL A 150 -2.40 -7.27 8.48
CA VAL A 150 -2.26 -8.63 8.99
C VAL A 150 -3.35 -8.90 10.02
N GLU A 151 -3.83 -10.15 10.09
CA GLU A 151 -4.79 -10.58 11.13
C GLU A 151 -6.16 -9.88 11.09
N GLU A 152 -6.67 -9.53 9.90
CA GLU A 152 -8.04 -9.02 9.73
C GLU A 152 -9.10 -9.95 10.37
N PRO A 153 -10.15 -9.41 11.03
CA PRO A 153 -10.53 -7.99 11.09
C PRO A 153 -9.89 -7.16 12.23
N ASP A 154 -9.34 -7.81 13.27
CA ASP A 154 -8.72 -7.14 14.44
C ASP A 154 -7.22 -6.83 14.21
N GLY A 155 -6.87 -6.69 12.94
CA GLY A 155 -5.52 -6.66 12.44
C GLY A 155 -4.77 -5.34 12.65
N HIS A 156 -3.46 -5.37 12.38
CA HIS A 156 -2.64 -4.16 12.32
C HIS A 156 -1.93 -4.00 10.99
N TRP A 157 -1.51 -2.77 10.71
CA TRP A 157 -0.77 -2.45 9.49
C TRP A 157 0.72 -2.68 9.68
N ILE A 158 1.31 -3.43 8.76
CA ILE A 158 2.75 -3.56 8.59
C ILE A 158 3.15 -3.03 7.20
N LEU A 159 4.43 -2.72 7.05
CA LEU A 159 5.02 -2.37 5.75
C LEU A 159 6.12 -3.36 5.42
N CYS A 160 6.01 -4.02 4.26
CA CYS A 160 7.02 -4.91 3.72
C CYS A 160 7.78 -4.20 2.61
N LYS A 161 9.09 -4.08 2.75
CA LYS A 161 9.98 -3.66 1.68
C LYS A 161 10.67 -4.90 1.09
N VAL A 162 10.40 -5.20 -0.17
CA VAL A 162 11.04 -6.28 -0.93
C VAL A 162 12.14 -5.69 -1.78
N ASP A 163 13.38 -6.13 -1.59
CA ASP A 163 14.49 -5.86 -2.49
C ASP A 163 14.60 -7.00 -3.50
N LEU A 164 14.35 -6.69 -4.77
CA LEU A 164 14.34 -7.67 -5.86
C LEU A 164 15.74 -8.04 -6.32
N LEU A 165 16.76 -7.23 -6.03
CA LEU A 165 18.15 -7.53 -6.40
C LEU A 165 18.82 -8.41 -5.34
N ASP A 166 18.56 -8.11 -4.07
CA ASP A 166 19.16 -8.82 -2.94
C ASP A 166 18.29 -9.99 -2.44
N HIS A 167 17.12 -10.20 -3.06
CA HIS A 167 16.12 -11.22 -2.67
C HIS A 167 15.77 -11.12 -1.18
N HIS A 168 15.65 -9.90 -0.68
CA HIS A 168 15.55 -9.63 0.75
C HIS A 168 14.23 -8.94 1.07
N ILE A 169 13.54 -9.42 2.11
CA ILE A 169 12.31 -8.78 2.61
C ILE A 169 12.58 -8.17 3.98
N THR A 170 12.45 -6.85 4.08
CA THR A 170 12.42 -6.13 5.36
C THR A 170 10.98 -5.89 5.75
N ILE A 171 10.61 -6.25 6.98
CA ILE A 171 9.27 -5.97 7.51
C ILE A 171 9.38 -4.92 8.61
N PHE A 172 8.56 -3.88 8.49
CA PHE A 172 8.40 -2.83 9.47
C PHE A 172 7.06 -3.02 10.17
N ASP A 173 7.13 -3.38 11.44
CA ASP A 173 5.97 -3.58 12.30
C ASP A 173 5.98 -2.54 13.44
N PRO A 174 5.01 -1.61 13.47
CA PRO A 174 4.96 -0.56 14.48
C PRO A 174 4.62 -1.10 15.89
N THR A 175 4.12 -2.32 16.02
CA THR A 175 3.79 -2.94 17.32
C THR A 175 5.02 -3.47 18.05
N GLY A 176 6.17 -3.53 17.37
CA GLY A 176 7.43 -4.01 17.96
C GLY A 176 7.47 -5.52 18.19
N ALA A 177 6.50 -6.29 17.66
CA ALA A 177 6.64 -7.73 17.55
C ALA A 177 7.94 -8.03 16.80
N LYS A 178 8.88 -8.73 17.45
CA LYS A 178 10.15 -9.14 16.82
C LYS A 178 9.83 -10.05 15.65
N ILE A 179 9.78 -9.50 14.45
CA ILE A 179 9.71 -10.30 13.24
C ILE A 179 11.06 -11.01 13.10
N LYS A 180 11.03 -12.34 13.15
CA LYS A 180 12.17 -13.17 12.78
C LYS A 180 12.56 -12.75 11.36
N SER A 181 13.78 -12.28 11.16
CA SER A 181 14.31 -12.15 9.80
C SER A 181 14.28 -13.53 9.16
N ILE A 182 13.31 -13.77 8.27
CA ILE A 182 13.30 -14.97 7.45
C ILE A 182 14.26 -14.65 6.31
N GLN A 183 15.51 -15.11 6.44
CA GLN A 183 16.34 -15.27 5.25
C GLN A 183 15.64 -16.33 4.40
N VAL A 184 15.11 -15.91 3.25
CA VAL A 184 14.65 -16.85 2.23
C VAL A 184 15.91 -17.59 1.78
N GLU A 185 16.03 -18.87 2.14
CA GLU A 185 17.12 -19.69 1.65
C GLU A 185 17.12 -19.64 0.12
N ARG A 186 18.32 -19.52 -0.46
CA ARG A 186 18.50 -19.54 -1.91
C ARG A 186 17.81 -20.79 -2.47
N PHE A 187 16.70 -20.60 -3.18
CA PHE A 187 16.25 -21.59 -4.15
C PHE A 187 17.37 -21.69 -5.19
N ARG A 188 18.14 -22.78 -5.12
CA ARG A 188 19.18 -23.15 -6.07
C ARG A 188 18.57 -23.87 -7.26
#